data_AF-A0A242CIR9-F1
#
_entry.id   AF-A0A242CIR9-F1
#
_cell.length_a   1.000
_cell.length_b   1.000
_cell.length_c   1.000
_cell.angle_alpha   90.00
_cell.angle_beta   90.00
_cell.angle_gamma   90.00
#
_symmetry.space_group_name_H-M   'P 1'
#
loop_
_entity.id
_entity.type
_entity.pdbx_description
1 polymer ?
#
loop_
_entity_poly.entity_id
_entity_poly.type
_entity_poly.pdbx_seq_one_letter_code
_entity_poly.pdbx_strand_id
1 'polypeptide(L)'
;MLNDFYEKESLKIIDVYFEEKTESRQAYLFSGMFILRETSVKTYSERHIYATDRAYEDISAFFKLAENVTRVIQGEKRQLEIKNNPFHTTLHDEMLEYMNTLKNKKRFKKVMEPETSAFGSLIPQPLQVEKKQQVVIVFDDERIKQLQKETDALVSEVNKRIEDHDSQGDMERISKIQVETTSINSNDFFAQSVEIDEEIIEEFAETLNPIEHSFLSLFKNLTIEIKDAEHFAKKHGQMLSILITDINEKSLDSLDDNLIEEKDSVIELYEEFQSIIAKMKEIEKV
;
A
#
# COMPACT_ATOMS: atom_id res chain seq x y z
N MET A 1 -29.41 1.49 -11.43
CA MET A 1 -30.04 0.53 -10.49
C MET A 1 -30.48 1.21 -9.20
N LEU A 2 -29.57 1.64 -8.32
CA LEU A 2 -29.97 2.30 -7.07
C LEU A 2 -30.67 3.65 -7.31
N ASN A 3 -30.12 4.48 -8.22
CA ASN A 3 -30.80 5.71 -8.65
C ASN A 3 -32.18 5.41 -9.24
N ASP A 4 -32.28 4.43 -10.14
CA ASP A 4 -33.53 4.02 -10.78
C ASP A 4 -34.58 3.55 -9.75
N PHE A 5 -34.14 2.94 -8.64
CA PHE A 5 -35.02 2.55 -7.53
C PHE A 5 -35.63 3.78 -6.84
N TYR A 6 -34.81 4.75 -6.44
CA TYR A 6 -35.32 5.99 -5.82
C TYR A 6 -36.12 6.85 -6.80
N GLU A 7 -35.76 6.85 -8.09
CA GLU A 7 -36.53 7.51 -9.14
C GLU A 7 -37.93 6.90 -9.31
N LYS A 8 -38.06 5.57 -9.20
CA LYS A 8 -39.38 4.88 -9.18
C LYS A 8 -40.22 5.34 -7.98
N GLU A 9 -39.59 5.67 -6.85
CA GLU A 9 -40.23 6.22 -5.66
C GLU A 9 -40.45 7.75 -5.71
N SER A 10 -40.12 8.39 -6.84
CA SER A 10 -40.21 9.85 -7.04
C SER A 10 -39.33 10.67 -6.07
N LEU A 11 -38.26 10.07 -5.53
CA LEU A 11 -37.30 10.73 -4.65
C LEU A 11 -35.94 10.83 -5.35
N LYS A 12 -35.24 11.95 -5.14
CA LYS A 12 -33.84 12.04 -5.55
C LYS A 12 -32.98 11.49 -4.42
N ILE A 13 -32.07 10.58 -4.77
CA ILE A 13 -31.14 9.98 -3.80
C ILE A 13 -30.37 11.04 -3.00
N ILE A 14 -30.01 12.15 -3.66
CA ILE A 14 -29.21 13.21 -3.04
C ILE A 14 -29.97 13.93 -1.92
N ASP A 15 -31.29 14.09 -2.08
CA ASP A 15 -32.15 14.77 -1.10
C ASP A 15 -32.46 13.87 0.09
N VAL A 16 -32.32 12.55 -0.07
CA VAL A 16 -32.54 11.55 1.00
C VAL A 16 -31.26 11.30 1.78
N TYR A 17 -30.12 11.24 1.09
CA TYR A 17 -28.85 10.83 1.68
C TYR A 17 -28.03 11.98 2.25
N PHE A 18 -28.31 13.21 1.84
CA PHE A 18 -27.54 14.36 2.27
C PHE A 18 -28.45 15.45 2.82
N GLU A 19 -28.06 15.98 3.98
CA GLU A 19 -28.70 17.13 4.60
C GLU A 19 -27.76 18.34 4.55
N GLU A 20 -28.27 19.47 4.08
CA GLU A 20 -27.55 20.73 4.10
C GLU A 20 -27.81 21.44 5.43
N LYS A 21 -26.74 21.64 6.21
CA LYS A 21 -26.76 22.39 7.47
C LYS A 21 -25.95 23.67 7.31
N THR A 22 -26.58 24.80 7.62
CA THR A 22 -25.86 26.08 7.69
C THR A 22 -25.41 26.31 9.11
N GLU A 23 -24.10 26.29 9.33
CA GLU A 23 -23.48 26.54 10.63
C GLU A 23 -22.85 27.93 10.63
N SER A 24 -23.09 28.67 11.72
CA SER A 24 -22.42 29.94 11.93
C SER A 24 -21.11 29.68 12.68
N ARG A 25 -19.99 30.00 12.04
CA ARG A 25 -18.67 29.94 12.67
C ARG A 25 -18.15 31.34 12.95
N GLN A 26 -17.37 31.42 14.02
CA GLN A 26 -16.68 32.62 14.43
C GLN A 26 -15.19 32.41 14.18
N ALA A 27 -14.60 33.22 13.30
CA ALA A 27 -13.17 33.29 13.13
C ALA A 27 -12.61 34.42 14.01
N TYR A 28 -11.67 34.07 14.87
CA TYR A 28 -10.88 35.04 15.61
C TYR A 28 -9.72 35.50 14.72
N LEU A 29 -9.74 36.78 14.34
CA LEU A 29 -8.65 37.36 13.58
C LEU A 29 -7.57 37.83 14.56
N PHE A 30 -6.52 37.04 14.71
CA PHE A 30 -5.34 37.42 15.49
C PHE A 30 -4.36 38.18 14.60
N SER A 31 -4.28 39.51 14.77
CA SER A 31 -3.25 40.32 14.11
C SER A 31 -1.93 40.25 14.91
N GLY A 32 -1.19 39.15 14.80
CA GLY A 32 0.16 39.01 15.34
C GLY A 32 0.30 38.91 16.87
N MET A 33 1.55 38.71 17.31
CA MET A 33 2.03 38.26 18.63
C MET A 33 1.83 39.29 19.78
N PHE A 34 0.60 39.77 20.01
CA PHE A 34 0.27 40.60 21.18
C PHE A 34 -1.06 40.15 21.80
N ILE A 35 -0.96 39.51 22.97
CA ILE A 35 -2.06 38.84 23.71
C ILE A 35 -3.11 39.83 24.28
N LEU A 36 -2.86 41.14 24.25
CA LEU A 36 -3.60 42.15 25.03
C LEU A 36 -4.60 43.02 24.25
N ARG A 37 -4.91 42.74 22.98
CA ARG A 37 -5.89 43.53 22.20
C ARG A 37 -7.24 42.83 22.11
N GLU A 38 -8.32 43.62 22.11
CA GLU A 38 -9.66 43.14 21.76
C GLU A 38 -9.63 42.55 20.35
N THR A 39 -9.90 41.25 20.23
CA THR A 39 -9.90 40.55 18.94
C THR A 39 -11.19 40.85 18.19
N SER A 40 -11.06 41.21 16.91
CA SER A 40 -12.23 41.33 16.05
C SER A 40 -12.72 39.94 15.67
N VAL A 41 -13.89 39.55 16.17
CA VAL A 41 -14.57 38.31 15.80
C VAL A 41 -15.32 38.54 14.50
N LYS A 42 -14.99 37.77 13.46
CA LYS A 42 -15.76 37.76 12.22
C LYS A 42 -16.64 36.51 12.20
N THR A 43 -17.94 36.73 12.28
CA THR A 43 -18.93 35.67 12.08
C THR A 43 -19.14 35.47 10.59
N TYR A 44 -19.10 34.22 10.14
CA TYR A 44 -19.44 33.84 8.78
C TYR A 44 -20.24 32.55 8.78
N SER A 45 -21.08 32.38 7.76
CA SER A 45 -21.91 31.19 7.59
C SER A 45 -21.23 30.23 6.65
N GLU A 46 -21.02 29.00 7.10
CA GLU A 46 -20.57 27.89 6.26
C GLU A 46 -21.75 26.97 5.98
N ARG A 47 -21.83 26.48 4.74
CA ARG A 47 -22.78 25.44 4.35
C ARG A 47 -22.03 24.12 4.37
N HIS A 48 -22.47 23.22 5.24
CA HIS A 48 -21.94 21.87 5.34
C HIS A 48 -22.99 20.89 4.82
N ILE A 49 -22.53 19.90 4.06
CA ILE A 49 -23.35 18.82 3.56
C ILE A 49 -22.96 17.58 4.36
N TYR A 50 -23.91 17.07 5.15
CA TYR A 50 -23.69 15.88 5.98
C TYR A 50 -24.45 14.70 5.40
N ALA A 51 -23.84 13.52 5.45
CA ALA A 51 -24.54 12.28 5.14
C ALA A 51 -25.53 11.94 6.25
N THR A 52 -26.75 11.57 5.89
CA THR A 52 -27.79 11.16 6.83
C THR A 52 -27.56 9.73 7.31
N ASP A 53 -28.03 9.40 8.51
CA ASP A 53 -27.95 8.02 9.05
C ASP A 53 -28.60 7.00 8.11
N ARG A 54 -29.65 7.41 7.41
CA ARG A 54 -30.32 6.60 6.39
C ARG A 54 -29.41 6.25 5.23
N ALA A 55 -28.51 7.14 4.81
CA ALA A 55 -27.53 6.84 3.78
C ALA A 55 -26.62 5.67 4.21
N TYR A 56 -26.14 5.69 5.45
CA TYR A 56 -25.29 4.63 5.97
C TYR A 56 -26.03 3.28 6.07
N GLU A 57 -27.27 3.29 6.57
CA GLU A 57 -28.09 2.08 6.64
C GLU A 57 -28.38 1.49 5.25
N ASP A 58 -28.80 2.34 4.30
CA ASP A 58 -29.15 1.93 2.95
C ASP A 58 -27.91 1.43 2.18
N ILE A 59 -26.76 2.09 2.31
CA ILE A 59 -25.49 1.64 1.71
C ILE A 59 -25.05 0.30 2.30
N SER A 60 -25.11 0.13 3.62
CA SER A 60 -24.75 -1.12 4.30
C SER A 60 -25.67 -2.27 3.87
N ALA A 61 -26.97 -2.02 3.75
CA ALA A 61 -27.93 -2.98 3.24
C ALA A 61 -27.64 -3.34 1.77
N PHE A 62 -27.28 -2.37 0.94
CA PHE A 62 -26.95 -2.57 -0.47
C PHE A 62 -25.72 -3.46 -0.65
N PHE A 63 -24.66 -3.23 0.13
CA PHE A 63 -23.47 -4.09 0.08
C PHE A 63 -23.77 -5.54 0.45
N LYS A 64 -24.55 -5.77 1.51
CA LYS A 64 -24.97 -7.12 1.91
C LYS A 64 -25.82 -7.79 0.84
N LEU A 65 -26.70 -7.03 0.17
CA LEU A 65 -27.53 -7.53 -0.92
C LEU A 65 -26.67 -7.90 -2.14
N ALA A 66 -25.74 -7.04 -2.53
CA ALA A 66 -24.79 -7.32 -3.62
C ALA A 66 -23.95 -8.56 -3.30
N GLU A 67 -23.47 -8.69 -2.07
CA GLU A 67 -22.74 -9.88 -1.64
C GLU A 67 -23.61 -11.14 -1.71
N ASN A 68 -24.85 -11.09 -1.23
CA ASN A 68 -25.80 -12.20 -1.34
C ASN A 68 -26.01 -12.63 -2.80
N VAL A 69 -26.13 -11.69 -3.73
CA VAL A 69 -26.21 -11.96 -5.17
C VAL A 69 -24.96 -12.70 -5.65
N THR A 70 -23.77 -12.25 -5.26
CA THR A 70 -22.51 -12.93 -5.64
C THR A 70 -22.38 -14.34 -5.05
N ARG A 71 -22.82 -14.55 -3.81
CA ARG A 71 -22.85 -15.87 -3.15
C ARG A 71 -23.75 -16.85 -3.88
N VAL A 72 -24.95 -16.41 -4.29
CA VAL A 72 -25.88 -17.21 -5.09
C VAL A 72 -25.25 -17.61 -6.43
N ILE A 73 -24.57 -16.67 -7.08
CA ILE A 73 -23.85 -16.86 -8.35
C ILE A 73 -22.69 -17.86 -8.23
N GLN A 74 -22.07 -17.94 -7.05
CA GLN A 74 -20.99 -18.88 -6.70
C GLN A 74 -21.51 -20.23 -6.17
N GLY A 75 -22.82 -20.36 -5.91
CA GLY A 75 -23.44 -21.58 -5.40
C GLY A 75 -23.38 -21.74 -3.87
N GLU A 76 -23.04 -20.67 -3.14
CA GLU A 76 -23.06 -20.67 -1.68
C GLU A 76 -24.49 -20.50 -1.15
N LYS A 77 -24.89 -21.38 -0.21
CA LYS A 77 -26.25 -21.38 0.37
C LYS A 77 -26.44 -20.39 1.52
N ARG A 78 -25.36 -19.90 2.12
CA ARG A 78 -25.40 -19.02 3.28
C ARG A 78 -25.52 -17.56 2.84
N GLN A 79 -26.63 -16.92 3.21
CA GLN A 79 -26.87 -15.50 2.97
C GLN A 79 -26.62 -14.68 4.23
N LEU A 80 -26.22 -13.42 4.04
CA LEU A 80 -26.14 -12.41 5.09
C LEU A 80 -27.52 -11.87 5.43
N GLU A 81 -27.76 -11.70 6.73
CA GLU A 81 -28.99 -11.11 7.25
C GLU A 81 -28.99 -9.58 7.08
N ILE A 82 -30.05 -9.06 6.47
CA ILE A 82 -30.27 -7.63 6.27
C ILE A 82 -31.40 -7.21 7.22
N LYS A 83 -31.05 -6.60 8.35
CA LYS A 83 -32.00 -6.26 9.43
C LYS A 83 -33.06 -5.23 8.99
N ASN A 84 -32.63 -4.21 8.25
CA ASN A 84 -33.47 -3.20 7.64
C ASN A 84 -33.21 -3.24 6.15
N ASN A 85 -34.04 -3.95 5.38
CA ASN A 85 -33.89 -3.95 3.93
C ASN A 85 -34.82 -2.89 3.32
N PRO A 86 -34.31 -1.69 2.98
CA PRO A 86 -35.09 -0.66 2.30
C PRO A 86 -35.39 -1.07 0.85
N PHE A 87 -34.62 -2.01 0.31
CA PHE A 87 -34.75 -2.46 -1.07
C PHE A 87 -35.71 -3.64 -1.14
N HIS A 88 -36.83 -3.46 -1.84
CA HIS A 88 -37.75 -4.55 -2.12
C HIS A 88 -37.04 -5.73 -2.81
N THR A 89 -37.58 -6.95 -2.69
CA THR A 89 -37.02 -8.19 -3.30
C THR A 89 -36.79 -8.06 -4.80
N THR A 90 -37.50 -7.14 -5.45
CA THR A 90 -37.35 -6.80 -6.86
C THR A 90 -35.93 -6.37 -7.22
N LEU A 91 -35.25 -5.58 -6.39
CA LEU A 91 -33.88 -5.12 -6.68
C LEU A 91 -32.88 -6.29 -6.67
N HIS A 92 -33.05 -7.21 -5.73
CA HIS A 92 -32.22 -8.43 -5.66
C HIS A 92 -32.35 -9.27 -6.93
N ASP A 93 -33.57 -9.45 -7.42
CA ASP A 93 -33.84 -10.23 -8.63
C ASP A 93 -33.33 -9.52 -9.89
N GLU A 94 -33.50 -8.20 -9.99
CA GLU A 94 -32.94 -7.36 -11.07
C GLU A 94 -31.40 -7.47 -11.10
N MET A 95 -30.74 -7.47 -9.94
CA MET A 95 -29.28 -7.62 -9.83
C MET A 95 -28.82 -9.02 -10.24
N LEU A 96 -29.55 -10.07 -9.84
CA LEU A 96 -29.26 -11.45 -10.26
C LEU A 96 -29.39 -11.61 -11.76
N GLU A 97 -30.46 -11.08 -12.36
CA GLU A 97 -30.67 -11.12 -13.80
C GLU A 97 -29.52 -10.42 -14.53
N TYR A 98 -29.19 -9.20 -14.13
CA TYR A 98 -28.10 -8.43 -14.71
C TYR A 98 -26.77 -9.21 -14.68
N MET A 99 -26.40 -9.76 -13.53
CA MET A 99 -25.15 -10.51 -13.38
C MET A 99 -25.13 -11.80 -14.23
N ASN A 100 -26.27 -12.47 -14.38
CA ASN A 100 -26.39 -13.62 -15.27
C ASN A 100 -26.27 -13.22 -16.76
N THR A 101 -26.79 -12.05 -17.16
CA THR A 101 -26.56 -11.55 -18.54
C THR A 101 -25.07 -11.28 -18.80
N LEU A 102 -24.33 -10.78 -17.81
CA LEU A 102 -22.90 -10.53 -17.92
C LEU A 102 -22.09 -11.83 -18.07
N LYS A 103 -22.44 -12.89 -17.32
CA LYS A 103 -21.83 -14.22 -17.51
C LYS A 103 -22.03 -14.76 -18.93
N ASN A 104 -23.20 -14.50 -19.52
CA ASN A 104 -23.56 -14.98 -20.86
C ASN A 104 -22.92 -14.14 -21.98
N LYS A 105 -22.57 -12.87 -21.72
CA LYS A 105 -21.75 -12.04 -22.60
C LYS A 105 -20.28 -12.47 -22.54
N LYS A 106 -19.98 -13.67 -23.07
CA LYS A 106 -18.60 -14.10 -23.28
C LYS A 106 -17.94 -13.10 -24.23
N ARG A 107 -16.82 -12.52 -23.78
CA ARG A 107 -15.99 -11.56 -24.53
C ARG A 107 -15.48 -12.12 -25.87
N PHE A 108 -15.54 -13.44 -26.04
CA PHE A 108 -15.18 -14.15 -27.25
C PHE A 108 -16.41 -14.80 -27.87
N LYS A 109 -16.73 -14.41 -29.11
CA LYS A 109 -17.71 -15.10 -29.94
C LYS A 109 -17.12 -16.45 -30.32
N LYS A 110 -17.75 -17.55 -29.90
CA LYS A 110 -17.36 -18.92 -30.31
C LYS A 110 -17.51 -19.00 -31.83
N VAL A 111 -16.39 -19.02 -32.56
CA VAL A 111 -16.38 -18.91 -34.04
C VAL A 111 -16.70 -20.25 -34.72
N MET A 112 -16.55 -21.38 -34.01
CA MET A 112 -16.92 -22.71 -34.53
C MET A 112 -17.57 -23.57 -33.45
N GLU A 113 -18.70 -24.18 -33.81
CA GLU A 113 -19.19 -25.38 -33.16
C GLU A 113 -18.34 -26.55 -33.70
N PRO A 114 -17.81 -27.46 -32.85
CA PRO A 114 -17.14 -28.65 -33.35
C PRO A 114 -18.18 -29.53 -34.05
N GLU A 115 -18.13 -29.59 -35.38
CA GLU A 115 -18.91 -30.57 -36.12
C GLU A 115 -18.44 -31.97 -35.74
N THR A 116 -19.34 -32.78 -35.16
CA THR A 116 -19.14 -34.23 -35.07
C THR A 116 -19.41 -34.83 -36.46
N SER A 117 -18.53 -34.57 -37.41
CA SER A 117 -18.53 -35.28 -38.69
C SER A 117 -17.66 -36.53 -38.55
N ALA A 118 -18.32 -37.70 -38.58
CA ALA A 118 -17.69 -39.01 -38.43
C ALA A 118 -16.93 -39.49 -39.69
N PHE A 119 -16.42 -38.58 -40.52
CA PHE A 119 -15.69 -38.92 -41.75
C PHE A 119 -14.52 -37.97 -41.97
N GLY A 120 -13.43 -38.26 -41.25
CA GLY A 120 -12.08 -37.84 -41.58
C GLY A 120 -11.17 -39.05 -41.37
N SER A 121 -10.25 -39.29 -42.30
CA SER A 121 -9.33 -40.44 -42.31
C SER A 121 -8.74 -40.76 -40.94
N LEU A 122 -8.51 -42.06 -40.67
CA LEU A 122 -7.74 -42.55 -39.52
C LEU A 122 -6.45 -41.73 -39.39
N ILE A 123 -6.45 -40.78 -38.44
CA ILE A 123 -5.24 -40.09 -38.00
C ILE A 123 -4.29 -41.21 -37.56
N PRO A 124 -3.06 -41.28 -38.07
CA PRO A 124 -2.10 -42.27 -37.58
C PRO A 124 -2.05 -42.13 -36.06
N GLN A 125 -2.32 -43.24 -35.36
CA GLN A 125 -2.28 -43.24 -33.91
C GLN A 125 -0.92 -42.66 -33.50
N PRO A 126 -0.89 -41.67 -32.60
CA PRO A 126 0.39 -41.19 -32.10
C PRO A 126 1.10 -42.42 -31.54
N LEU A 127 2.30 -42.69 -32.06
CA LEU A 127 3.23 -43.64 -31.43
C LEU A 127 3.15 -43.39 -29.94
N GLN A 128 2.82 -44.44 -29.19
CA GLN A 128 2.58 -44.41 -27.75
C GLN A 128 3.46 -43.34 -27.14
N VAL A 129 2.83 -42.30 -26.59
CA VAL A 129 3.52 -41.12 -26.07
C VAL A 129 4.59 -41.62 -25.12
N GLU A 130 5.84 -41.67 -25.60
CA GLU A 130 6.98 -41.81 -24.73
C GLU A 130 6.83 -40.66 -23.75
N LYS A 131 6.66 -41.02 -22.47
CA LYS A 131 6.52 -40.08 -21.36
C LYS A 131 7.50 -38.96 -21.62
N LYS A 132 6.98 -37.74 -21.85
CA LYS A 132 7.81 -36.53 -22.01
C LYS A 132 8.87 -36.61 -20.92
N GLN A 133 10.12 -36.83 -21.32
CA GLN A 133 11.23 -36.95 -20.39
C GLN A 133 11.18 -35.68 -19.53
N GLN A 134 10.92 -35.85 -18.24
CA GLN A 134 11.06 -34.77 -17.29
C GLN A 134 12.50 -34.31 -17.44
N VAL A 135 12.71 -33.08 -17.90
CA VAL A 135 14.04 -32.50 -18.00
C VAL A 135 14.55 -32.41 -16.58
N VAL A 136 15.41 -33.36 -16.19
CA VAL A 136 16.11 -33.33 -14.92
C VAL A 136 17.15 -32.23 -15.05
N ILE A 137 16.89 -31.10 -14.40
CA ILE A 137 17.87 -30.03 -14.27
C ILE A 137 18.95 -30.56 -13.33
N VAL A 138 20.12 -30.85 -13.88
CA VAL A 138 21.31 -31.28 -13.11
C VAL A 138 22.14 -30.02 -12.85
N PHE A 139 22.27 -29.67 -11.58
CA PHE A 139 23.17 -28.61 -11.16
C PHE A 139 24.58 -29.20 -11.03
N ASP A 140 25.54 -28.53 -11.66
CA ASP A 140 26.95 -28.88 -11.56
C ASP A 140 27.53 -28.24 -10.29
N ASP A 141 27.46 -28.99 -9.19
CA ASP A 141 27.90 -28.52 -7.87
C ASP A 141 29.37 -28.13 -7.84
N GLU A 142 30.22 -28.72 -8.69
CA GLU A 142 31.64 -28.37 -8.76
C GLU A 142 31.81 -26.99 -9.41
N ARG A 143 31.08 -26.73 -10.50
CA ARG A 143 31.09 -25.42 -11.16
C ARG A 143 30.54 -24.32 -10.26
N ILE A 144 29.50 -24.61 -9.48
CA ILE A 144 28.92 -23.66 -8.51
C ILE A 144 29.94 -23.32 -7.43
N LYS A 145 30.64 -24.32 -6.87
CA LYS A 145 31.72 -24.09 -5.88
C LYS A 145 32.87 -23.30 -6.45
N GLN A 146 33.25 -23.54 -7.71
CA GLN A 146 34.29 -22.76 -8.37
C GLN A 146 33.90 -21.29 -8.52
N LEU A 147 32.67 -21.02 -8.97
CA LEU A 147 32.13 -19.66 -9.12
C LEU A 147 32.03 -18.93 -7.77
N GLN A 148 31.61 -19.61 -6.71
CA GLN A 148 31.61 -19.05 -5.36
C GLN A 148 33.03 -18.65 -4.93
N LYS A 149 34.00 -19.55 -5.12
CA LYS A 149 35.40 -19.28 -4.77
C LYS A 149 36.00 -18.10 -5.55
N GLU A 150 35.67 -17.98 -6.84
CA GLU A 150 36.06 -16.85 -7.68
C GLU A 150 35.41 -15.54 -7.21
N THR A 151 34.15 -15.58 -6.81
CA THR A 151 33.42 -14.42 -6.27
C THR A 151 34.00 -13.97 -4.93
N ASP A 152 34.26 -14.91 -4.01
CA ASP A 152 34.84 -14.62 -2.70
C ASP A 152 36.25 -14.02 -2.82
N ALA A 153 37.03 -14.48 -3.80
CA ALA A 153 38.35 -13.93 -4.11
C ALA A 153 38.26 -12.48 -4.62
N LEU A 154 37.27 -12.16 -5.47
CA LEU A 154 37.05 -10.80 -5.94
C LEU A 154 36.57 -9.86 -4.83
N VAL A 155 35.66 -10.32 -3.98
CA VAL A 155 35.20 -9.56 -2.81
C VAL A 155 36.35 -9.28 -1.85
N SER A 156 37.22 -10.27 -1.61
CA SER A 156 38.41 -10.11 -0.77
C SER A 156 39.40 -9.09 -1.37
N GLU A 157 39.62 -9.13 -2.68
CA GLU A 157 40.51 -8.18 -3.37
C GLU A 157 39.94 -6.75 -3.37
N VAL A 158 38.63 -6.59 -3.51
CA VAL A 158 37.96 -5.27 -3.41
C VAL A 158 38.05 -4.72 -2.00
N ASN A 159 37.75 -5.54 -0.98
CA ASN A 159 37.84 -5.13 0.43
C ASN A 159 39.29 -4.77 0.81
N LYS A 160 40.27 -5.54 0.34
CA LYS A 160 41.68 -5.23 0.54
C LYS A 160 42.08 -3.91 -0.11
N ARG A 161 41.57 -3.60 -1.32
CA ARG A 161 41.82 -2.30 -1.96
C ARG A 161 41.17 -1.13 -1.24
N ILE A 162 40.05 -1.35 -0.57
CA ILE A 162 39.41 -0.34 0.29
C ILE A 162 40.27 -0.12 1.54
N GLU A 163 40.70 -1.19 2.21
CA GLU A 163 41.58 -1.12 3.39
C GLU A 163 42.96 -0.51 3.09
N ASP A 164 43.54 -0.82 1.92
CA ASP A 164 44.82 -0.25 1.47
C ASP A 164 44.68 1.25 1.07
N HIS A 165 43.47 1.72 0.70
CA HIS A 165 43.19 3.13 0.37
C HIS A 165 42.79 3.99 1.57
N ASP A 166 42.43 3.41 2.72
CA ASP A 166 42.10 4.15 3.94
C ASP A 166 43.35 4.65 4.72
N SER A 167 44.56 4.44 4.18
CA SER A 167 45.81 4.98 4.73
C SER A 167 46.29 6.28 4.09
N GLN A 168 45.57 6.81 3.09
CA GLN A 168 45.78 8.18 2.57
C GLN A 168 44.42 8.82 2.32
N GLY A 169 44.05 9.76 3.20
CA GLY A 169 42.80 10.49 3.11
C GLY A 169 42.63 11.16 1.75
N ASP A 170 41.64 10.68 0.99
CA ASP A 170 40.96 11.37 -0.10
C ASP A 170 39.70 10.57 -0.46
N MET A 171 38.72 10.56 0.45
CA MET A 171 37.37 10.00 0.25
C MET A 171 36.43 11.04 -0.37
N GLU A 172 36.88 11.70 -1.44
CA GLU A 172 36.07 12.56 -2.30
C GLU A 172 36.40 12.28 -3.77
N ARG A 173 35.96 11.15 -4.36
CA ARG A 173 35.94 11.02 -5.84
C ARG A 173 35.17 9.86 -6.49
N ILE A 174 34.41 9.02 -5.76
CA ILE A 174 33.64 7.92 -6.39
C ILE A 174 32.12 8.09 -6.28
N SER A 175 31.66 9.34 -6.21
CA SER A 175 30.23 9.71 -6.34
C SER A 175 30.04 10.79 -7.41
N LYS A 176 30.63 10.57 -8.60
CA LYS A 176 30.26 11.28 -9.83
C LYS A 176 30.21 10.32 -11.02
N ILE A 177 29.16 9.50 -11.06
CA ILE A 177 28.55 9.11 -12.32
C ILE A 177 27.19 9.83 -12.34
N GLN A 178 27.22 11.10 -12.73
CA GLN A 178 26.03 11.86 -13.07
C GLN A 178 25.51 11.30 -14.40
N VAL A 179 24.35 10.65 -14.36
CA VAL A 179 23.47 10.58 -15.52
C VAL A 179 22.81 11.96 -15.62
N GLU A 180 23.13 12.70 -16.67
CA GLU A 180 22.48 13.96 -17.01
C GLU A 180 21.00 13.71 -17.30
N THR A 181 20.14 14.05 -16.34
CA THR A 181 18.77 14.49 -16.65
C THR A 181 18.60 15.90 -16.11
N THR A 182 18.69 16.86 -17.03
CA THR A 182 18.30 18.26 -16.85
C THR A 182 16.90 18.38 -16.27
N SER A 183 16.78 18.91 -15.05
CA SER A 183 15.55 19.57 -14.57
C SER A 183 15.86 20.55 -13.43
N ILE A 184 15.97 21.82 -13.81
CA ILE A 184 15.45 23.03 -13.16
C ILE A 184 15.59 23.12 -11.63
N ASN A 185 16.51 24.00 -11.22
CA ASN A 185 16.65 24.55 -9.87
C ASN A 185 15.33 25.15 -9.35
N SER A 186 14.76 24.51 -8.33
CA SER A 186 13.86 25.12 -7.36
C SER A 186 13.77 24.17 -6.17
N ASN A 187 14.64 24.32 -5.16
CA ASN A 187 14.40 23.83 -3.78
C ASN A 187 15.53 24.17 -2.78
N ASP A 188 16.24 25.30 -2.94
CA ASP A 188 17.26 25.74 -1.98
C ASP A 188 16.66 26.47 -0.74
N PHE A 189 15.36 26.26 -0.47
CA PHE A 189 14.63 26.84 0.68
C PHE A 189 14.27 25.79 1.75
N PHE A 190 14.33 24.49 1.43
CA PHE A 190 13.95 23.40 2.34
C PHE A 190 15.14 22.64 2.95
N ALA A 191 16.38 22.97 2.60
CA ALA A 191 17.57 22.31 3.15
C ALA A 191 17.99 22.81 4.55
N GLN A 192 17.04 23.32 5.34
CA GLN A 192 17.25 23.50 6.78
C GLN A 192 16.88 22.17 7.43
N SER A 193 17.88 21.32 7.67
CA SER A 193 17.73 20.13 8.49
C SER A 193 17.10 20.54 9.82
N VAL A 194 15.84 20.17 10.04
CA VAL A 194 15.17 20.33 11.33
C VAL A 194 15.91 19.40 12.28
N GLU A 195 16.74 19.97 13.16
CA GLU A 195 17.31 19.21 14.26
C GLU A 195 16.14 18.87 15.20
N ILE A 196 15.75 17.60 15.20
CA ILE A 196 14.73 17.07 16.11
C ILE A 196 15.34 17.04 17.52
N ASP A 197 14.63 17.62 18.49
CA ASP A 197 15.06 17.68 19.89
C ASP A 197 15.29 16.27 20.46
N GLU A 198 16.34 16.11 21.26
CA GLU A 198 16.74 14.81 21.84
C GLU A 198 15.63 14.15 22.68
N GLU A 199 14.87 14.96 23.41
CA GLU A 199 13.77 14.50 24.26
C GLU A 199 12.65 13.84 23.44
N ILE A 200 12.37 14.36 22.24
CA ILE A 200 11.36 13.82 21.32
C ILE A 200 11.82 12.48 20.75
N ILE A 201 13.12 12.34 20.47
CA ILE A 201 13.71 11.09 19.95
C ILE A 201 13.64 9.99 21.01
N GLU A 202 13.93 10.32 22.27
CA GLU A 202 13.82 9.39 23.39
C GLU A 202 12.36 8.97 23.63
N GLU A 203 11.42 9.93 23.64
CA GLU A 203 10.00 9.66 23.78
C GLU A 203 9.49 8.72 22.67
N PHE A 204 9.83 9.00 21.41
CA PHE A 204 9.48 8.13 20.29
C PHE A 204 10.09 6.73 20.44
N ALA A 205 11.37 6.62 20.84
CA ALA A 205 12.04 5.34 21.05
C ALA A 205 11.35 4.49 22.14
N GLU A 206 10.78 5.10 23.18
CA GLU A 206 10.02 4.39 24.21
C GLU A 206 8.68 3.84 23.72
N THR A 207 8.06 4.48 22.72
CA THR A 207 6.79 3.99 22.15
C THR A 207 6.95 2.73 21.30
N LEU A 208 8.16 2.47 20.81
CA LEU A 208 8.43 1.40 19.86
C LEU A 208 8.57 0.04 20.53
N ASN A 209 7.98 -0.97 19.90
CA ASN A 209 8.04 -2.36 20.35
C ASN A 209 9.42 -2.97 20.01
N PRO A 210 9.88 -4.04 20.68
CA PRO A 210 11.18 -4.66 20.39
C PRO A 210 11.36 -5.09 18.93
N ILE A 211 10.27 -5.51 18.28
CA ILE A 211 10.26 -5.91 16.86
C ILE A 211 10.44 -4.69 15.95
N GLU A 212 9.82 -3.56 16.29
CA GLU A 212 9.90 -2.31 15.52
C GLU A 212 11.29 -1.69 15.65
N HIS A 213 11.87 -1.69 16.86
CA HIS A 213 13.28 -1.35 17.10
C HIS A 213 14.21 -2.18 16.22
N SER A 214 14.04 -3.51 16.28
CA SER A 214 14.82 -4.44 15.46
C SER A 214 14.64 -4.19 13.96
N PHE A 215 13.44 -3.79 13.52
CA PHE A 215 13.16 -3.46 12.13
C PHE A 215 13.86 -2.17 11.68
N LEU A 216 13.76 -1.10 12.47
CA LEU A 216 14.42 0.19 12.20
C LEU A 216 15.96 0.05 12.16
N SER A 217 16.51 -0.89 12.93
CA SER A 217 17.96 -1.17 12.89
C SER A 217 18.46 -1.68 11.54
N LEU A 218 17.58 -2.31 10.73
CA LEU A 218 17.92 -2.90 9.43
C LEU A 218 18.18 -1.86 8.34
N PHE A 219 17.72 -0.61 8.52
CA PHE A 219 17.93 0.45 7.54
C PHE A 219 19.43 0.70 7.33
N LYS A 220 19.86 0.61 6.08
CA LYS A 220 21.21 0.98 5.63
C LYS A 220 21.05 2.08 4.61
N ASN A 221 21.64 3.26 4.87
CA ASN A 221 21.52 4.42 3.99
C ASN A 221 20.05 4.76 3.66
N LEU A 222 19.20 4.86 4.70
CA LEU A 222 17.78 5.22 4.61
C LEU A 222 16.90 4.23 3.82
N THR A 223 17.41 3.08 3.40
CA THR A 223 16.64 2.13 2.59
C THR A 223 16.74 0.69 3.08
N ILE A 224 15.70 -0.10 2.78
CA ILE A 224 15.66 -1.56 2.91
C ILE A 224 15.00 -2.13 1.64
N GLU A 225 15.53 -3.22 1.08
CA GLU A 225 14.84 -3.95 0.02
C GLU A 225 13.55 -4.60 0.56
N ILE A 226 12.42 -4.47 -0.16
CA ILE A 226 11.13 -5.03 0.27
C ILE A 226 11.21 -6.52 0.58
N LYS A 227 12.03 -7.29 -0.16
CA LYS A 227 12.18 -8.73 0.08
C LYS A 227 12.78 -9.04 1.45
N ASP A 228 13.76 -8.26 1.89
CA ASP A 228 14.41 -8.42 3.18
C ASP A 228 13.48 -7.99 4.31
N ALA A 229 12.75 -6.89 4.10
CA ALA A 229 11.74 -6.41 5.03
C ALA A 229 10.57 -7.40 5.20
N GLU A 230 10.07 -7.97 4.10
CA GLU A 230 9.05 -9.01 4.14
C GLU A 230 9.56 -10.26 4.86
N HIS A 231 10.80 -10.66 4.62
CA HIS A 231 11.39 -11.81 5.29
C HIS A 231 11.49 -11.58 6.80
N PHE A 232 11.90 -10.38 7.22
CA PHE A 232 11.94 -9.98 8.62
C PHE A 232 10.54 -10.03 9.27
N ALA A 233 9.55 -9.40 8.64
CA ALA A 233 8.18 -9.36 9.17
C ALA A 233 7.60 -10.78 9.30
N LYS A 234 7.76 -11.61 8.26
CA LYS A 234 7.32 -13.03 8.26
C LYS A 234 7.99 -13.84 9.37
N LYS A 235 9.28 -13.63 9.63
CA LYS A 235 10.02 -14.30 10.72
C LYS A 235 9.43 -13.99 12.09
N HIS A 236 8.88 -12.80 12.27
CA HIS A 236 8.24 -12.35 13.52
C HIS A 236 6.71 -12.54 13.53
N GLY A 237 6.16 -13.25 12.53
CA GLY A 237 4.73 -13.57 12.47
C GLY A 237 3.82 -12.39 12.12
N GLN A 238 4.37 -11.30 11.57
CA GLN A 238 3.63 -10.09 11.18
C GLN A 238 3.65 -9.90 9.66
N MET A 239 2.63 -9.21 9.13
CA MET A 239 2.65 -8.74 7.74
C MET A 239 3.44 -7.43 7.67
N LEU A 240 4.25 -7.25 6.62
CA LEU A 240 5.08 -6.06 6.44
C LEU A 240 4.26 -4.77 6.50
N SER A 241 3.10 -4.76 5.84
CA SER A 241 2.19 -3.60 5.84
C SER A 241 1.72 -3.21 7.24
N ILE A 242 1.45 -4.19 8.10
CA ILE A 242 1.05 -3.94 9.51
C ILE A 242 2.22 -3.31 10.25
N LEU A 243 3.42 -3.89 10.12
CA LEU A 243 4.61 -3.37 10.80
C LEU A 243 4.95 -1.93 10.38
N ILE A 244 4.83 -1.59 9.09
CA ILE A 244 5.03 -0.22 8.61
C ILE A 244 3.95 0.72 9.14
N THR A 245 2.69 0.27 9.13
CA THR A 245 1.55 1.07 9.63
C THR A 245 1.72 1.38 11.11
N ASP A 246 2.04 0.37 11.93
CA ASP A 246 2.23 0.52 13.37
C ASP A 246 3.36 1.52 13.70
N ILE A 247 4.46 1.47 12.94
CA ILE A 247 5.58 2.42 13.10
C ILE A 247 5.16 3.84 12.70
N ASN A 248 4.45 3.98 11.58
CA ASN A 248 4.01 5.28 11.09
C ASN A 248 2.92 5.91 11.96
N GLU A 249 2.02 5.12 12.56
CA GLU A 249 1.05 5.64 13.53
C GLU A 249 1.76 6.23 14.75
N LYS A 250 2.77 5.53 15.30
CA LYS A 250 3.58 6.04 16.43
C LYS A 250 4.41 7.25 16.05
N SER A 251 4.91 7.27 14.82
CA SER A 251 5.64 8.42 14.27
C SER A 251 4.72 9.62 14.13
N LEU A 252 3.49 9.43 13.65
CA LEU A 252 2.53 10.51 13.52
C LEU A 252 2.16 11.09 14.89
N ASP A 253 2.06 10.25 15.93
CA ASP A 253 1.75 10.70 17.29
C ASP A 253 2.90 11.46 17.97
N SER A 254 4.16 11.09 17.67
CA SER A 254 5.35 11.62 18.38
C SER A 254 6.15 12.65 17.58
N LEU A 255 6.14 12.52 16.26
CA LEU A 255 6.95 13.27 15.29
C LEU A 255 6.10 14.08 14.31
N ASP A 256 4.76 14.01 14.41
CA ASP A 256 3.78 14.68 13.54
C ASP A 256 3.87 14.35 12.04
N ASP A 257 4.69 13.35 11.64
CA ASP A 257 4.79 12.86 10.26
C ASP A 257 5.06 11.35 10.21
N ASN A 258 4.93 10.76 9.01
CA ASN A 258 5.29 9.37 8.76
C ASN A 258 6.81 9.20 8.74
N LEU A 259 7.30 8.12 9.34
CA LEU A 259 8.73 7.82 9.39
C LEU A 259 9.23 7.12 8.12
N ILE A 260 8.39 6.24 7.56
CA ILE A 260 8.76 5.27 6.53
C ILE A 260 7.73 5.30 5.39
N GLU A 261 8.20 5.18 4.15
CA GLU A 261 7.35 5.03 2.97
C GLU A 261 7.72 3.77 2.17
N GLU A 262 6.73 3.10 1.59
CA GLU A 262 6.92 2.01 0.64
C GLU A 262 6.91 2.58 -0.79
N LYS A 263 8.05 2.53 -1.49
CA LYS A 263 8.17 2.94 -2.89
C LYS A 263 8.70 1.82 -3.76
N ASP A 264 7.89 1.40 -4.73
CA ASP A 264 8.22 0.38 -5.74
C ASP A 264 8.74 -0.96 -5.20
N SER A 265 10.05 -1.07 -4.99
CA SER A 265 10.75 -2.29 -4.53
C SER A 265 11.60 -2.05 -3.28
N VAL A 266 11.53 -0.85 -2.70
CA VAL A 266 12.29 -0.45 -1.52
C VAL A 266 11.39 0.21 -0.49
N ILE A 267 11.81 0.11 0.75
CA ILE A 267 11.27 0.85 1.88
C ILE A 267 12.24 1.99 2.15
N GLU A 268 11.75 3.23 2.11
CA GLU A 268 12.53 4.45 2.30
C GLU A 268 12.19 5.09 3.64
N LEU A 269 13.22 5.53 4.35
CA LEU A 269 13.09 6.44 5.49
C LEU A 269 13.11 7.88 4.98
N TYR A 270 12.24 8.74 5.49
CA TYR A 270 12.35 10.17 5.19
C TYR A 270 13.66 10.75 5.77
N GLU A 271 14.32 11.58 4.96
CA GLU A 271 15.65 12.14 5.28
C GLU A 271 15.65 12.96 6.58
N GLU A 272 14.53 13.62 6.89
CA GLU A 272 14.37 14.42 8.10
C GLU A 272 14.49 13.60 9.40
N PHE A 273 14.23 12.29 9.33
CA PHE A 273 14.31 11.37 10.47
C PHE A 273 15.59 10.54 10.49
N GLN A 274 16.59 10.84 9.64
CA GLN A 274 17.87 10.14 9.62
C GLN A 274 18.57 10.20 11.00
N SER A 275 18.46 11.32 11.69
CA SER A 275 19.02 11.57 13.01
C SER A 275 18.43 10.62 14.08
N ILE A 276 17.16 10.26 13.94
CA ILE A 276 16.44 9.36 14.87
C ILE A 276 17.05 7.97 14.81
N ILE A 277 17.15 7.36 13.64
CA ILE A 277 17.74 6.02 13.49
C ILE A 277 19.21 5.99 13.92
N ALA A 278 19.95 7.06 13.63
CA ALA A 278 21.35 7.16 14.07
C ALA A 278 21.46 7.11 15.60
N LYS A 279 20.63 7.89 16.32
CA LYS A 279 20.61 7.89 17.79
C LYS A 279 20.05 6.60 18.37
N MET A 280 19.01 6.02 17.79
CA MET A 280 18.47 4.72 18.24
C MET A 280 19.51 3.60 18.18
N LYS A 281 20.36 3.58 17.14
CA LYS A 281 21.48 2.62 17.03
C LYS A 281 22.60 2.86 18.06
N GLU A 282 22.71 4.06 18.61
CA GLU A 282 23.65 4.37 19.69
C GLU A 282 23.08 3.95 21.05
N ILE A 283 21.78 4.15 21.29
CA ILE A 283 21.08 3.70 22.50
C ILE A 283 21.15 2.18 22.67
N GLU A 284 21.06 1.42 21.57
CA GLU A 284 21.11 -0.06 21.58
C GLU A 284 22.52 -0.64 21.81
N LYS A 285 23.58 0.18 21.74
CA LYS A 285 24.97 -0.25 21.96
C LYS A 285 25.47 -0.08 23.40
N VAL A 286 24.63 0.42 24.30
CA VAL A 286 24.89 0.56 25.74
C VAL A 286 24.26 -0.60 26.51
#